data_AF-A0A9E4LYS8-F1
#
_entry.id   AF-A0A9E4LYS8-F1
#
_cell.length_a   1.000
_cell.length_b   1.000
_cell.length_c   1.000
_cell.angle_alpha   90.00
_cell.angle_beta   90.00
_cell.angle_gamma   90.00
#
_symmetry.space_group_name_H-M   'P 1'
#
loop_
_entity.id
_entity.type
_entity.pdbx_description
1 polymer ?
#
loop_
_entity_poly.entity_id
_entity_poly.type
_entity_poly.pdbx_seq_one_letter_code
_entity_poly.pdbx_strand_id
1 'polypeptide(L)'
;MFNMFRNAILVFALAVMTMASSVAMDRDEFEQQMREVFSDPAMFTTITDQFDLPQAKKDVLVDYLLGVFGDDRFIDMFITEMAVQVDYNALNDPDKRDKVMAQAMAFGYQFSTSLVIKGMKRLPPEVATEYISMMGSLFDSLEPKYCRLFLTGVSTQEDEMDASLQLMKAFSTQELRYYFNISELSILSELRDYPMPQVLNDYQIEAAMKAFDVEFEEKLLAHPSSSRILNAFLEPNVARDEDFCDAGRFFFNVISDMEGMTGEWYRVSFIQTL
;
A
#
# COMPACT_ATOMS: atom_id res chain seq x y z
N MET A 1 -11.73 -4.71 -4.39
CA MET A 1 -10.74 -5.80 -4.34
C MET A 1 -9.50 -5.21 -3.68
N PHE A 2 -9.33 -5.49 -2.39
CA PHE A 2 -8.17 -5.26 -1.50
C PHE A 2 -7.27 -4.01 -1.68
N ASN A 3 -7.47 -3.03 -0.80
CA ASN A 3 -6.75 -1.75 -0.75
C ASN A 3 -5.54 -1.77 0.22
N MET A 4 -4.65 -2.76 0.14
CA MET A 4 -3.60 -2.99 1.18
C MET A 4 -2.27 -2.25 1.01
N PHE A 5 -1.97 -1.73 -0.18
CA PHE A 5 -0.67 -1.09 -0.49
C PHE A 5 -0.63 0.42 -0.23
N ARG A 6 -1.64 0.95 0.46
CA ARG A 6 -1.98 2.37 0.50
C ARG A 6 -1.33 3.15 1.65
N ASN A 7 -0.50 2.51 2.48
CA ASN A 7 -0.16 3.01 3.82
C ASN A 7 1.17 3.78 3.93
N ALA A 8 2.05 3.71 2.94
CA ALA A 8 3.39 4.31 2.99
C ALA A 8 3.42 5.86 2.81
N ILE A 9 2.26 6.48 2.65
CA ILE A 9 2.08 7.80 2.04
C ILE A 9 1.83 8.94 3.03
N LEU A 10 1.41 8.62 4.25
CA LEU A 10 1.04 9.63 5.27
C LEU A 10 2.20 10.60 5.56
N VAL A 11 3.43 10.15 5.35
CA VAL A 11 4.64 10.95 5.51
C VAL A 11 4.82 11.93 4.35
N PHE A 12 4.54 11.49 3.12
CA PHE A 12 4.69 12.31 1.92
C PHE A 12 3.80 13.55 1.95
N ALA A 13 2.55 13.37 2.35
CA ALA A 13 1.58 14.47 2.48
C ALA A 13 2.06 15.56 3.46
N LEU A 14 2.74 15.16 4.54
CA LEU A 14 3.31 16.05 5.55
C LEU A 14 4.57 16.78 5.05
N ALA A 15 5.41 16.13 4.26
CA ALA A 15 6.54 16.76 3.59
C ALA A 15 6.08 17.91 2.67
N VAL A 16 5.07 17.63 1.83
CA VAL A 16 4.53 18.62 0.89
C VAL A 16 3.87 19.79 1.63
N MET A 17 3.18 19.56 2.76
CA MET A 17 2.57 20.62 3.57
C MET A 17 3.57 21.67 4.09
N THR A 18 4.81 21.29 4.37
CA THR A 18 5.81 22.25 4.87
C THR A 18 6.31 23.21 3.80
N MET A 19 6.38 22.78 2.53
CA MET A 19 6.78 23.60 1.38
C MET A 19 5.75 24.67 1.02
N ALA A 20 4.48 24.46 1.39
CA ALA A 20 3.40 25.40 1.06
C ALA A 20 3.62 26.79 1.72
N SER A 21 4.53 26.93 2.68
CA SER A 21 4.72 28.16 3.45
C SER A 21 5.49 29.29 2.73
N SER A 22 6.02 29.08 1.52
CA SER A 22 6.76 30.13 0.78
C SER A 22 6.09 30.60 -0.52
N VAL A 23 6.40 31.87 -0.84
CA VAL A 23 6.14 32.71 -2.02
C VAL A 23 5.79 31.98 -3.33
N ALA A 24 5.05 32.68 -4.20
CA ALA A 24 4.71 32.19 -5.53
C ALA A 24 5.90 31.53 -6.22
N MET A 25 5.73 30.25 -6.58
CA MET A 25 6.82 29.37 -6.98
C MET A 25 6.60 28.91 -8.42
N ASP A 26 7.61 29.02 -9.26
CA ASP A 26 7.58 28.42 -10.59
C ASP A 26 7.92 26.92 -10.55
N ARG A 27 7.85 26.25 -11.70
CA ARG A 27 8.08 24.80 -11.77
C ARG A 27 9.50 24.41 -11.35
N ASP A 28 10.50 25.18 -11.74
CA ASP A 28 11.90 24.84 -11.52
C ASP A 28 12.25 25.03 -10.03
N GLU A 29 11.71 26.10 -9.42
CA GLU A 29 11.78 26.31 -7.98
C GLU A 29 11.06 25.20 -7.20
N PHE A 30 9.89 24.77 -7.66
CA PHE A 30 9.14 23.67 -7.05
C PHE A 30 9.90 22.35 -7.11
N GLU A 31 10.48 22.04 -8.27
CA GLU A 31 11.33 20.86 -8.45
C GLU A 31 12.55 20.89 -7.52
N GLN A 32 13.24 22.03 -7.43
CA GLN A 32 14.38 22.19 -6.53
C GLN A 32 13.96 21.99 -5.07
N GLN A 33 12.87 22.61 -4.62
CA GLN A 33 12.38 22.45 -3.25
C GLN A 33 12.00 21.01 -2.93
N MET A 34 11.35 20.31 -3.86
CA MET A 34 11.01 18.90 -3.69
C MET A 34 12.25 18.03 -3.51
N ARG A 35 13.30 18.27 -4.31
CA ARG A 35 14.59 17.57 -4.17
C ARG A 35 15.24 17.86 -2.82
N GLU A 36 15.23 19.12 -2.38
CA GLU A 36 15.78 19.51 -1.07
C GLU A 36 15.03 18.83 0.07
N VAL A 37 13.69 18.83 0.02
CA VAL A 37 12.83 18.22 1.04
C VAL A 37 12.99 16.70 1.09
N PHE A 38 13.05 16.02 -0.06
CA PHE A 38 13.23 14.57 -0.10
C PHE A 38 14.62 14.10 0.25
N SER A 39 15.61 14.99 0.14
CA SER A 39 16.99 14.70 0.50
C SER A 39 17.34 15.05 1.95
N ASP A 40 16.40 15.60 2.75
CA ASP A 40 16.63 16.00 4.14
C ASP A 40 16.13 14.95 5.15
N PRO A 41 17.04 14.19 5.80
CA PRO A 41 16.66 13.21 6.83
C PRO A 41 15.97 13.84 8.05
N ALA A 42 16.25 15.10 8.36
CA ALA A 42 15.62 15.79 9.49
C ALA A 42 14.12 16.01 9.24
N MET A 43 13.73 16.17 7.98
CA MET A 43 12.33 16.29 7.58
C MET A 43 11.56 15.00 7.87
N PHE A 44 12.08 13.84 7.48
CA PHE A 44 11.44 12.55 7.75
C PHE A 44 11.33 12.24 9.25
N THR A 45 12.33 12.64 10.04
CA THR A 45 12.26 12.55 11.51
C THR A 45 11.11 13.41 12.05
N THR A 46 11.03 14.67 11.61
CA THR A 46 9.98 15.62 12.04
C THR A 46 8.59 15.10 11.70
N ILE A 47 8.42 14.49 10.53
CA ILE A 47 7.13 13.94 10.09
C ILE A 47 6.76 12.70 10.91
N THR A 48 7.69 11.76 11.07
CA THR A 48 7.43 10.53 11.83
C THR A 48 7.20 10.80 13.32
N ASP A 49 7.71 11.92 13.84
CA ASP A 49 7.45 12.36 15.20
C ASP A 49 6.00 12.78 15.46
N GLN A 50 5.25 13.11 14.41
CA GLN A 50 3.82 13.39 14.52
C GLN A 50 3.00 12.12 14.74
N PHE A 51 3.59 10.94 14.50
CA PHE A 51 2.92 9.67 14.74
C PHE A 51 3.13 9.20 16.17
N ASP A 52 2.04 8.75 16.78
CA ASP A 52 2.03 8.07 18.07
C ASP A 52 2.54 6.62 17.92
N LEU A 53 3.85 6.50 17.65
CA LEU A 53 4.57 5.24 17.46
C LEU A 53 5.80 5.18 18.37
N PRO A 54 6.17 3.99 18.89
CA PRO A 54 7.46 3.78 19.55
C PRO A 54 8.64 4.15 18.65
N GLN A 55 9.73 4.65 19.23
CA GLN A 55 10.92 5.11 18.49
C GLN A 55 11.43 4.06 17.48
N ALA A 56 11.50 2.79 17.88
CA ALA A 56 11.98 1.72 17.00
C ALA A 56 11.16 1.56 15.70
N LYS A 57 9.86 1.91 15.71
CA LYS A 57 9.01 1.92 14.50
C LYS A 57 9.18 3.21 13.69
N LYS A 58 9.39 4.34 14.36
CA LYS A 58 9.73 5.60 13.69
C LYS A 58 11.05 5.47 12.92
N ASP A 59 12.04 4.81 13.50
CA ASP A 59 13.33 4.56 12.84
C ASP A 59 13.14 3.73 11.56
N VAL A 60 12.28 2.69 11.60
CA VAL A 60 11.91 1.91 10.40
C VAL A 60 11.25 2.79 9.32
N LEU A 61 10.36 3.69 9.73
CA LEU A 61 9.71 4.62 8.81
C LEU A 61 10.74 5.57 8.18
N VAL A 62 11.63 6.16 8.96
CA VAL A 62 12.69 7.04 8.45
C VAL A 62 13.60 6.30 7.48
N ASP A 63 14.02 5.07 7.80
CA ASP A 63 14.82 4.22 6.90
C ASP A 63 14.11 4.05 5.54
N TYR A 64 12.83 3.66 5.56
CA TYR A 64 12.02 3.45 4.36
C TYR A 64 11.88 4.73 3.52
N LEU A 65 11.62 5.85 4.17
CA LEU A 65 11.44 7.14 3.49
C LEU A 65 12.73 7.59 2.82
N LEU A 66 13.87 7.44 3.49
CA LEU A 66 15.17 7.72 2.91
C LEU A 66 15.48 6.80 1.73
N GLY A 67 15.15 5.52 1.83
CA GLY A 67 15.36 4.54 0.74
C GLY A 67 14.56 4.85 -0.52
N VAL A 68 13.31 5.31 -0.37
CA VAL A 68 12.43 5.64 -1.51
C VAL A 68 12.64 7.06 -2.02
N PHE A 69 12.53 8.05 -1.14
CA PHE A 69 12.56 9.47 -1.52
C PHE A 69 13.98 9.98 -1.76
N GLY A 70 15.01 9.29 -1.27
CA GLY A 70 16.41 9.57 -1.61
C GLY A 70 16.84 9.03 -2.98
N ASP A 71 15.98 8.32 -3.72
CA ASP A 71 16.29 7.81 -5.06
C ASP A 71 15.92 8.86 -6.13
N ASP A 72 16.92 9.39 -6.84
CA ASP A 72 16.71 10.41 -7.88
C ASP A 72 15.65 10.02 -8.92
N ARG A 73 15.54 8.72 -9.26
CA ARG A 73 14.55 8.24 -10.25
C ARG A 73 13.13 8.38 -9.72
N PHE A 74 12.94 8.16 -8.42
CA PHE A 74 11.65 8.38 -7.78
C PHE A 74 11.28 9.85 -7.90
N ILE A 75 12.20 10.75 -7.51
CA ILE A 75 11.97 12.20 -7.51
C ILE A 75 11.65 12.69 -8.92
N ASP A 76 12.46 12.31 -9.91
CA ASP A 76 12.30 12.70 -11.32
C ASP A 76 10.93 12.28 -11.88
N MET A 77 10.55 11.01 -11.64
CA MET A 77 9.28 10.47 -12.09
C MET A 77 8.11 11.13 -11.37
N PHE A 78 8.22 11.32 -10.05
CA PHE A 78 7.21 11.95 -9.23
C PHE A 78 6.89 13.38 -9.72
N ILE A 79 7.93 14.20 -9.90
CA ILE A 79 7.79 15.59 -10.33
C ILE A 79 7.18 15.66 -11.74
N THR A 80 7.65 14.80 -12.64
CA THR A 80 7.14 14.73 -14.02
C THR A 80 5.65 14.40 -14.06
N GLU A 81 5.24 13.36 -13.33
CA GLU A 81 3.84 12.90 -13.30
C GLU A 81 2.93 13.90 -12.55
N MET A 82 3.43 14.48 -11.45
CA MET A 82 2.65 15.47 -10.70
C MET A 82 2.42 16.75 -11.52
N ALA A 83 3.40 17.16 -12.35
CA ALA A 83 3.27 18.33 -13.21
C ALA A 83 2.19 18.19 -14.29
N VAL A 84 1.78 16.96 -14.62
CA VAL A 84 0.66 16.70 -15.54
C VAL A 84 -0.68 16.78 -14.82
N GLN A 85 -0.72 16.48 -13.52
CA GLN A 85 -1.95 16.29 -12.74
C GLN A 85 -2.31 17.49 -11.85
N VAL A 86 -1.33 18.29 -11.43
CA VAL A 86 -1.49 19.37 -10.47
C VAL A 86 -1.20 20.72 -11.12
N ASP A 87 -2.15 21.65 -11.05
CA ASP A 87 -1.95 23.03 -11.52
C ASP A 87 -1.16 23.83 -10.47
N TYR A 88 0.17 23.82 -10.59
CA TYR A 88 1.05 24.55 -9.69
C TYR A 88 0.79 26.05 -9.65
N ASN A 89 0.28 26.64 -10.74
CA ASN A 89 -0.03 28.07 -10.76
C ASN A 89 -1.16 28.40 -9.77
N ALA A 90 -2.02 27.43 -9.46
CA ALA A 90 -3.09 27.58 -8.48
C ALA A 90 -2.60 27.54 -7.02
N LEU A 91 -1.34 27.18 -6.74
CA LEU A 91 -0.73 27.36 -5.41
C LEU A 91 -0.57 28.84 -5.04
N ASN A 92 -0.49 29.73 -6.05
CA ASN A 92 -0.34 31.17 -5.87
C ASN A 92 -1.65 31.88 -5.53
N ASP A 93 -2.77 31.16 -5.60
CA ASP A 93 -4.10 31.63 -5.28
C ASP A 93 -4.51 31.10 -3.89
N PRO A 94 -4.56 31.96 -2.84
CA PRO A 94 -4.91 31.54 -1.49
C PRO A 94 -6.24 30.78 -1.40
N ASP A 95 -7.20 31.12 -2.26
CA ASP A 95 -8.54 30.48 -2.27
C ASP A 95 -8.51 29.07 -2.87
N LYS A 96 -7.45 28.72 -3.61
CA LYS A 96 -7.26 27.40 -4.24
C LYS A 96 -6.17 26.57 -3.60
N ARG A 97 -5.28 27.18 -2.83
CA ARG A 97 -4.11 26.54 -2.23
C ARG A 97 -4.46 25.25 -1.49
N ASP A 98 -5.43 25.27 -0.57
CA ASP A 98 -5.81 24.07 0.20
C ASP A 98 -6.31 22.94 -0.71
N LYS A 99 -7.05 23.28 -1.76
CA LYS A 99 -7.53 22.31 -2.74
C LYS A 99 -6.38 21.69 -3.54
N VAL A 100 -5.43 22.51 -4.00
CA VAL A 100 -4.27 22.05 -4.76
C VAL A 100 -3.37 21.17 -3.89
N MET A 101 -3.20 21.54 -2.62
CA MET A 101 -2.48 20.72 -1.64
C MET A 101 -3.15 19.36 -1.42
N ALA A 102 -4.48 19.33 -1.24
CA ALA A 102 -5.21 18.07 -1.14
C ALA A 102 -5.07 17.21 -2.41
N GLN A 103 -5.07 17.83 -3.59
CA GLN A 103 -4.82 17.14 -4.87
C GLN A 103 -3.40 16.57 -4.94
N ALA A 104 -2.38 17.33 -4.55
CA ALA A 104 -1.00 16.86 -4.53
C ALA A 104 -0.79 15.68 -3.57
N MET A 105 -1.45 15.70 -2.41
CA MET A 105 -1.45 14.56 -1.48
C MET A 105 -2.11 13.32 -2.08
N ALA A 106 -3.31 13.48 -2.65
CA ALA A 106 -4.03 12.40 -3.31
C ALA A 106 -3.26 11.84 -4.51
N PHE A 107 -2.55 12.69 -5.25
CA PHE A 107 -1.65 12.27 -6.32
C PHE A 107 -0.49 11.44 -5.76
N GLY A 108 0.22 11.93 -4.74
CA GLY A 108 1.37 11.20 -4.19
C GLY A 108 0.99 9.86 -3.59
N TYR A 109 -0.23 9.77 -3.05
CA TYR A 109 -0.86 8.53 -2.66
C TYR A 109 -1.03 7.54 -3.81
N GLN A 110 -1.70 7.97 -4.87
CA GLN A 110 -1.99 7.13 -6.03
C GLN A 110 -0.69 6.72 -6.74
N PHE A 111 0.25 7.64 -6.86
CA PHE A 111 1.53 7.44 -7.52
C PHE A 111 2.35 6.34 -6.84
N SER A 112 2.64 6.48 -5.55
CA SER A 112 3.45 5.49 -4.81
C SER A 112 2.74 4.15 -4.66
N THR A 113 1.41 4.14 -4.42
CA THR A 113 0.63 2.89 -4.43
C THR A 113 0.73 2.18 -5.78
N SER A 114 0.67 2.94 -6.88
CA SER A 114 0.83 2.39 -8.23
C SER A 114 2.22 1.80 -8.44
N LEU A 115 3.28 2.48 -7.97
CA LEU A 115 4.65 1.96 -8.06
C LEU A 115 4.83 0.68 -7.25
N VAL A 116 4.29 0.60 -6.02
CA VAL A 116 4.34 -0.62 -5.22
C VAL A 116 3.62 -1.75 -5.94
N ILE A 117 2.40 -1.54 -6.42
CA ILE A 117 1.60 -2.57 -7.11
C ILE A 117 2.30 -3.06 -8.39
N LYS A 118 2.80 -2.14 -9.23
CA LYS A 118 3.54 -2.51 -10.45
C LYS A 118 4.86 -3.21 -10.12
N GLY A 119 5.56 -2.74 -9.11
CA GLY A 119 6.79 -3.31 -8.59
C GLY A 119 6.63 -4.71 -8.03
N MET A 120 5.57 -4.98 -7.28
CA MET A 120 5.24 -6.31 -6.75
C MET A 120 5.11 -7.35 -7.86
N LYS A 121 4.61 -6.96 -9.05
CA LYS A 121 4.51 -7.85 -10.23
C LYS A 121 5.87 -8.27 -10.79
N ARG A 122 6.95 -7.57 -10.42
CA ARG A 122 8.34 -7.87 -10.80
C ARG A 122 9.02 -8.78 -9.78
N LEU A 123 8.55 -8.80 -8.53
CA LEU A 123 9.28 -9.52 -7.49
C LEU A 123 9.21 -11.04 -7.68
N PRO A 124 10.19 -11.79 -7.13
CA PRO A 124 10.14 -13.24 -7.12
C PRO A 124 8.89 -13.78 -6.40
N PRO A 125 8.37 -14.95 -6.78
CA PRO A 125 7.15 -15.51 -6.18
C PRO A 125 7.26 -15.77 -4.67
N GLU A 126 8.47 -15.96 -4.15
CA GLU A 126 8.72 -16.12 -2.72
C GLU A 126 8.33 -14.86 -1.95
N VAL A 127 8.67 -13.67 -2.48
CA VAL A 127 8.32 -12.39 -1.86
C VAL A 127 6.81 -12.17 -1.89
N ALA A 128 6.14 -12.55 -2.99
CA ALA A 128 4.68 -12.53 -3.08
C ALA A 128 4.04 -13.42 -2.00
N THR A 129 4.59 -14.62 -1.79
CA THR A 129 4.11 -15.58 -0.79
C THR A 129 4.27 -15.01 0.62
N GLU A 130 5.45 -14.49 0.96
CA GLU A 130 5.70 -13.89 2.26
C GLU A 130 4.85 -12.64 2.51
N TYR A 131 4.63 -11.80 1.49
CA TYR A 131 3.73 -10.65 1.59
C TYR A 131 2.28 -11.08 1.87
N ILE A 132 1.75 -12.05 1.12
CA ILE A 132 0.39 -12.56 1.29
C ILE A 132 0.22 -13.22 2.66
N SER A 133 1.22 -13.97 3.13
CA SER A 133 1.23 -14.57 4.46
C SER A 133 1.16 -13.51 5.56
N MET A 134 1.97 -12.44 5.46
CA MET A 134 1.93 -11.30 6.39
C MET A 134 0.58 -10.57 6.34
N MET A 135 -0.04 -10.45 5.15
CA MET A 135 -1.39 -9.87 5.05
C MET A 135 -2.44 -10.73 5.74
N GLY A 136 -2.27 -12.05 5.80
CA GLY A 136 -3.12 -12.94 6.58
C GLY A 136 -3.03 -12.69 8.08
N SER A 137 -1.80 -12.59 8.62
CA SER A 137 -1.57 -12.35 10.05
C SER A 137 -2.01 -10.95 10.51
N LEU A 138 -2.04 -9.97 9.60
CA LEU A 138 -2.54 -8.63 9.88
C LEU A 138 -3.97 -8.64 10.42
N PHE A 139 -4.84 -9.49 9.89
CA PHE A 139 -6.25 -9.57 10.31
C PHE A 139 -6.44 -10.11 11.74
N ASP A 140 -5.41 -10.71 12.35
CA ASP A 140 -5.42 -11.08 13.78
C ASP A 140 -5.19 -9.88 14.71
N SER A 141 -4.62 -8.80 14.19
CA SER A 141 -4.14 -7.66 14.99
C SER A 141 -4.93 -6.36 14.75
N LEU A 142 -5.73 -6.30 13.69
CA LEU A 142 -6.55 -5.13 13.38
C LEU A 142 -7.83 -5.09 14.23
N GLU A 143 -8.27 -3.87 14.57
CA GLU A 143 -9.63 -3.70 15.09
C GLU A 143 -10.66 -4.06 14.01
N PRO A 144 -11.82 -4.64 14.39
CA PRO A 144 -12.83 -5.13 13.44
C PRO A 144 -13.21 -4.14 12.33
N LYS A 145 -13.42 -2.88 12.69
CA LYS A 145 -13.85 -1.84 11.74
C LYS A 145 -12.86 -1.68 10.56
N TYR A 146 -11.55 -1.88 10.80
CA TYR A 146 -10.55 -1.77 9.73
C TYR A 146 -10.52 -3.01 8.84
N CYS A 147 -10.83 -4.20 9.36
CA CYS A 147 -10.92 -5.41 8.54
C CYS A 147 -11.93 -5.25 7.40
N ARG A 148 -13.09 -4.64 7.67
CA ARG A 148 -14.10 -4.32 6.64
C ARG A 148 -13.53 -3.38 5.59
N LEU A 149 -12.86 -2.31 6.01
CA LEU A 149 -12.27 -1.31 5.10
C LEU A 149 -11.25 -1.98 4.16
N PHE A 150 -10.36 -2.83 4.69
CA PHE A 150 -9.35 -3.53 3.89
C PHE A 150 -9.95 -4.51 2.87
N LEU A 151 -11.01 -5.24 3.23
CA LEU A 151 -11.66 -6.22 2.37
C LEU A 151 -12.53 -5.60 1.28
N THR A 152 -13.38 -4.64 1.67
CA THR A 152 -14.35 -4.04 0.76
C THR A 152 -13.73 -2.94 -0.10
N GLY A 153 -12.73 -2.23 0.41
CA GLY A 153 -12.14 -1.06 -0.23
C GLY A 153 -13.10 0.14 -0.33
N VAL A 154 -14.23 0.10 0.38
CA VAL A 154 -15.18 1.20 0.46
C VAL A 154 -14.78 2.06 1.65
N SER A 155 -14.03 3.13 1.38
CA SER A 155 -13.42 4.00 2.40
C SER A 155 -13.34 5.44 1.92
N THR A 156 -13.37 6.38 2.86
CA THR A 156 -12.92 7.76 2.60
C THR A 156 -11.39 7.85 2.72
N GLN A 157 -10.80 8.94 2.26
CA GLN A 157 -9.36 9.20 2.45
C GLN A 157 -8.97 9.24 3.93
N GLU A 158 -9.84 9.77 4.79
CA GLU A 158 -9.63 9.82 6.24
C GLU A 158 -9.60 8.41 6.84
N ASP A 159 -10.55 7.55 6.44
CA ASP A 159 -10.59 6.15 6.88
C ASP A 159 -9.32 5.40 6.47
N GLU A 160 -8.80 5.68 5.27
CA GLU A 160 -7.57 5.07 4.75
C GLU A 160 -6.34 5.52 5.52
N MET A 161 -6.26 6.82 5.84
CA MET A 161 -5.18 7.36 6.67
C MET A 161 -5.21 6.76 8.08
N ASP A 162 -6.38 6.70 8.70
CA ASP A 162 -6.53 6.09 10.03
C ASP A 162 -6.19 4.59 9.99
N ALA A 163 -6.70 3.83 9.00
CA ALA A 163 -6.36 2.42 8.81
C ALA A 163 -4.85 2.20 8.62
N SER A 164 -4.18 3.09 7.89
CA SER A 164 -2.71 3.06 7.70
C SER A 164 -1.97 3.20 9.04
N LEU A 165 -2.38 4.18 9.85
CA LEU A 165 -1.78 4.43 11.17
C LEU A 165 -2.01 3.23 12.10
N GLN A 166 -3.22 2.67 12.11
CA GLN A 166 -3.53 1.51 12.93
C GLN A 166 -2.78 0.25 12.50
N LEU A 167 -2.58 0.06 11.20
CA LEU A 167 -1.74 -1.02 10.68
C LEU A 167 -0.29 -0.89 11.19
N MET A 168 0.29 0.31 11.13
CA MET A 168 1.63 0.55 11.68
C MET A 168 1.70 0.33 13.20
N LYS A 169 0.61 0.63 13.91
CA LYS A 169 0.48 0.35 15.36
C LYS A 169 0.36 -1.14 15.64
N ALA A 170 -0.38 -1.89 14.83
CA ALA A 170 -0.64 -3.31 14.98
C ALA A 170 0.59 -4.18 14.74
N PHE A 171 1.41 -3.86 13.73
CA PHE A 171 2.62 -4.64 13.44
C PHE A 171 3.65 -4.58 14.58
N SER A 172 4.37 -5.68 14.82
CA SER A 172 5.65 -5.60 15.51
C SER A 172 6.66 -4.76 14.72
N THR A 173 7.74 -4.31 15.36
CA THR A 173 8.81 -3.57 14.64
C THR A 173 9.40 -4.40 13.49
N GLN A 174 9.49 -5.72 13.66
CA GLN A 174 10.02 -6.61 12.63
C GLN A 174 9.07 -6.76 11.44
N GLU A 175 7.76 -6.95 11.70
CA GLU A 175 6.74 -7.01 10.64
C GLU A 175 6.65 -5.68 9.89
N LEU A 176 6.71 -4.55 10.62
CA LEU A 176 6.71 -3.24 10.00
C LEU A 176 7.92 -3.03 9.08
N ARG A 177 9.11 -3.45 9.54
CA ARG A 177 10.34 -3.40 8.72
C ARG A 177 10.20 -4.28 7.50
N TYR A 178 9.65 -5.48 7.65
CA TYR A 178 9.43 -6.39 6.55
C TYR A 178 8.45 -5.81 5.51
N TYR A 179 7.33 -5.25 5.96
CA TYR A 179 6.34 -4.58 5.11
C TYR A 179 6.94 -3.43 4.29
N PHE A 180 7.72 -2.56 4.95
CA PHE A 180 8.34 -1.43 4.26
C PHE A 180 9.49 -1.86 3.35
N ASN A 181 10.27 -2.88 3.70
CA ASN A 181 11.32 -3.41 2.83
C ASN A 181 10.73 -3.98 1.52
N ILE A 182 9.60 -4.70 1.58
CA ILE A 182 8.91 -5.17 0.37
C ILE A 182 8.41 -3.98 -0.47
N SER A 183 7.83 -2.97 0.19
CA SER A 183 7.32 -1.78 -0.48
C SER A 183 8.43 -1.01 -1.19
N GLU A 184 9.56 -0.80 -0.52
CA GLU A 184 10.76 -0.18 -1.10
C GLU A 184 11.29 -1.01 -2.26
N LEU A 185 11.48 -2.32 -2.06
CA LEU A 185 11.96 -3.22 -3.11
C LEU A 185 11.05 -3.19 -4.34
N SER A 186 9.74 -3.13 -4.14
CA SER A 186 8.75 -3.02 -5.22
C SER A 186 8.93 -1.72 -5.99
N ILE A 187 8.91 -0.58 -5.28
CA ILE A 187 9.08 0.74 -5.89
C ILE A 187 10.38 0.80 -6.68
N LEU A 188 11.50 0.39 -6.07
CA LEU A 188 12.81 0.41 -6.72
C LEU A 188 12.87 -0.54 -7.92
N SER A 189 12.19 -1.68 -7.89
CA SER A 189 12.14 -2.60 -9.03
C SER A 189 11.34 -2.01 -10.20
N GLU A 190 10.25 -1.30 -9.92
CA GLU A 190 9.48 -0.59 -10.94
C GLU A 190 10.30 0.57 -11.54
N LEU A 191 10.93 1.39 -10.70
CA LEU A 191 11.78 2.50 -11.16
C LEU A 191 13.00 2.05 -11.98
N ARG A 192 13.52 0.84 -11.69
CA ARG A 192 14.66 0.25 -12.42
C ARG A 192 14.24 -0.46 -13.70
N ASP A 193 12.95 -0.65 -13.91
CA ASP A 193 12.40 -1.56 -14.93
C ASP A 193 13.04 -2.97 -14.86
N TYR A 194 13.38 -3.42 -13.65
CA TYR A 194 14.06 -4.69 -13.43
C TYR A 194 13.76 -5.27 -12.03
N PRO A 195 13.50 -6.59 -11.92
CA PRO A 195 13.38 -7.55 -13.02
C PRO A 195 12.12 -7.32 -13.88
N MET A 196 12.01 -8.06 -14.98
CA MET A 196 10.81 -7.99 -15.83
C MET A 196 9.59 -8.51 -15.05
N PRO A 197 8.39 -7.92 -15.24
CA PRO A 197 7.18 -8.43 -14.62
C PRO A 197 6.93 -9.88 -15.03
N GLN A 198 6.51 -10.71 -14.08
CA GLN A 198 6.04 -12.04 -14.41
C GLN A 198 4.71 -11.91 -15.15
N VAL A 199 4.60 -12.56 -16.31
CA VAL A 199 3.40 -12.56 -17.14
C VAL A 199 2.88 -13.99 -17.23
N LEU A 200 1.63 -14.19 -16.84
CA LEU A 200 0.94 -15.46 -16.96
C LEU A 200 0.13 -15.48 -18.24
N ASN A 201 0.08 -16.63 -18.91
CA ASN A 201 -0.84 -16.84 -20.02
C ASN A 201 -2.23 -17.29 -19.53
N ASP A 202 -3.23 -17.27 -20.42
CA ASP A 202 -4.62 -17.61 -20.10
C ASP A 202 -4.76 -19.00 -19.44
N TYR A 203 -3.98 -19.97 -19.90
CA TYR A 203 -4.00 -21.32 -19.33
C TYR A 203 -3.50 -21.34 -17.87
N GLN A 204 -2.42 -20.61 -17.58
CA GLN A 204 -1.87 -20.51 -16.22
C GLN A 204 -2.87 -19.82 -15.28
N ILE A 205 -3.53 -18.76 -15.75
CA ILE A 205 -4.56 -18.05 -14.98
C ILE A 205 -5.75 -18.97 -14.71
N GLU A 206 -6.27 -19.65 -15.74
CA GLU A 206 -7.42 -20.56 -15.59
C GLU A 206 -7.10 -21.73 -14.63
N ALA A 207 -5.92 -22.35 -14.78
CA ALA A 207 -5.48 -23.44 -13.90
C ALA A 207 -5.30 -22.97 -12.45
N ALA A 208 -4.72 -21.78 -12.26
CA ALA A 208 -4.55 -21.17 -10.95
C ALA A 208 -5.89 -20.85 -10.27
N MET A 209 -6.81 -20.22 -11.00
CA MET A 209 -8.15 -19.89 -10.49
C MET A 209 -8.92 -21.15 -10.10
N LYS A 210 -8.91 -22.17 -10.95
CA LYS A 210 -9.57 -23.45 -10.64
C LYS A 210 -8.97 -24.13 -9.41
N ALA A 211 -7.64 -24.10 -9.26
CA ALA A 211 -6.98 -24.64 -8.07
C ALA A 211 -7.37 -23.86 -6.81
N PHE A 212 -7.44 -22.54 -6.90
CA PHE A 212 -7.90 -21.70 -5.79
C PHE A 212 -9.35 -21.98 -5.42
N ASP A 213 -10.26 -22.09 -6.39
CA ASP A 213 -11.68 -22.35 -6.10
C ASP A 213 -11.86 -23.66 -5.33
N VAL A 214 -11.14 -24.72 -5.73
CA VAL A 214 -11.15 -26.02 -5.02
C VAL A 214 -10.59 -25.88 -3.61
N GLU A 215 -9.40 -25.28 -3.45
CA GLU A 215 -8.76 -25.10 -2.14
C GLU A 215 -9.62 -24.24 -1.20
N PHE A 216 -10.19 -23.16 -1.74
CA PHE A 216 -11.07 -22.24 -1.01
C PHE A 216 -12.33 -22.95 -0.54
N GLU A 217 -13.01 -23.69 -1.42
CA GLU A 217 -14.22 -24.44 -1.06
C GLU A 217 -13.91 -25.52 -0.01
N GLU A 218 -12.87 -26.32 -0.20
CA GLU A 218 -12.47 -27.37 0.74
C GLU A 218 -12.15 -26.80 2.13
N LYS A 219 -11.31 -25.75 2.20
CA LYS A 219 -10.98 -25.10 3.48
C LYS A 219 -12.18 -24.41 4.11
N LEU A 220 -13.06 -23.81 3.30
CA LEU A 220 -14.24 -23.12 3.80
C LEU A 220 -15.22 -24.11 4.43
N LEU A 221 -15.48 -25.24 3.77
CA LEU A 221 -16.37 -26.29 4.29
C LEU A 221 -15.84 -26.89 5.60
N ALA A 222 -14.52 -26.98 5.75
CA ALA A 222 -13.88 -27.45 6.98
C ALA A 222 -13.79 -26.38 8.09
N HIS A 223 -14.01 -25.10 7.79
CA HIS A 223 -13.76 -24.01 8.73
C HIS A 223 -14.90 -23.85 9.76
N PRO A 224 -14.62 -23.77 11.08
CA PRO A 224 -15.66 -23.64 12.12
C PRO A 224 -16.55 -22.39 11.98
N SER A 225 -16.04 -21.34 11.33
CA SER A 225 -16.75 -20.08 11.09
C SER A 225 -17.19 -19.89 9.64
N SER A 226 -17.36 -20.97 8.87
CA SER A 226 -17.68 -20.94 7.44
C SER A 226 -18.86 -20.03 7.09
N SER A 227 -19.96 -20.09 7.85
CA SER A 227 -21.13 -19.24 7.62
C SER A 227 -20.84 -17.75 7.84
N ARG A 228 -20.00 -17.39 8.82
CA ARG A 228 -19.62 -16.00 9.09
C ARG A 228 -18.72 -15.45 7.98
N ILE A 229 -17.75 -16.26 7.54
CA ILE A 229 -16.86 -15.92 6.42
C ILE A 229 -17.67 -15.71 5.14
N LEU A 230 -18.57 -16.64 4.82
CA LEU A 230 -19.46 -16.52 3.66
C LEU A 230 -20.33 -15.26 3.73
N ASN A 231 -20.86 -14.94 4.91
CA ASN A 231 -21.68 -13.75 5.09
C ASN A 231 -20.91 -12.46 4.77
N ALA A 232 -19.64 -12.37 5.17
CA ALA A 232 -18.79 -11.21 4.83
C ALA A 232 -18.57 -11.04 3.32
N PHE A 233 -18.51 -12.14 2.56
CA PHE A 233 -18.33 -12.10 1.11
C PHE A 233 -19.64 -11.90 0.33
N LEU A 234 -20.73 -12.57 0.74
CA LEU A 234 -22.00 -12.61 0.01
C LEU A 234 -22.95 -11.48 0.41
N GLU A 235 -22.94 -11.07 1.66
CA GLU A 235 -23.83 -10.03 2.20
C GLU A 235 -23.06 -8.96 3.00
N PRO A 236 -22.08 -8.27 2.38
CA PRO A 236 -21.18 -7.38 3.08
C PRO A 236 -21.87 -6.22 3.82
N ASN A 237 -23.05 -5.80 3.36
CA ASN A 237 -23.80 -4.70 3.97
C ASN A 237 -24.45 -5.06 5.32
N VAL A 238 -24.65 -6.34 5.61
CA VAL A 238 -25.29 -6.82 6.85
C VAL A 238 -24.34 -7.66 7.73
N ALA A 239 -23.22 -8.13 7.17
CA ALA A 239 -22.16 -8.77 7.93
C ALA A 239 -21.60 -7.83 9.00
N ARG A 240 -21.12 -8.39 10.12
CA ARG A 240 -20.47 -7.61 11.17
C ARG A 240 -18.99 -7.42 10.85
N ASP A 241 -18.39 -6.40 11.43
CA ASP A 241 -16.98 -6.07 11.22
C ASP A 241 -16.03 -7.24 11.58
N GLU A 242 -16.36 -8.01 12.62
CA GLU A 242 -15.57 -9.18 13.03
C GLU A 242 -15.63 -10.31 11.99
N ASP A 243 -16.74 -10.40 11.25
CA ASP A 243 -16.89 -11.39 10.18
C ASP A 243 -15.92 -11.07 9.03
N PHE A 244 -15.59 -9.79 8.80
CA PHE A 244 -14.56 -9.38 7.86
C PHE A 244 -13.16 -9.74 8.34
N CYS A 245 -12.83 -9.66 9.63
CA CYS A 245 -11.51 -10.11 10.08
C CYS A 245 -11.31 -11.61 9.85
N ASP A 246 -12.32 -12.41 10.21
CA ASP A 246 -12.28 -13.85 9.97
C ASP A 246 -12.19 -14.18 8.48
N ALA A 247 -12.95 -13.47 7.63
CA ALA A 247 -12.93 -13.65 6.18
C ALA A 247 -11.59 -13.24 5.53
N GLY A 248 -10.99 -12.14 5.99
CA GLY A 248 -9.72 -11.64 5.49
C GLY A 248 -8.60 -12.61 5.82
N ARG A 249 -8.49 -13.00 7.09
CA ARG A 249 -7.53 -14.02 7.54
C ARG A 249 -7.71 -15.32 6.76
N PHE A 250 -8.95 -15.80 6.63
CA PHE A 250 -9.25 -17.01 5.88
C PHE A 250 -8.77 -16.92 4.43
N PHE A 251 -9.14 -15.85 3.72
CA PHE A 251 -8.81 -15.65 2.32
C PHE A 251 -7.28 -15.62 2.08
N PHE A 252 -6.55 -14.82 2.85
CA PHE A 252 -5.09 -14.74 2.71
C PHE A 252 -4.39 -16.05 3.08
N ASN A 253 -4.87 -16.77 4.08
CA ASN A 253 -4.31 -18.07 4.45
C ASN A 253 -4.54 -19.11 3.35
N VAL A 254 -5.73 -19.16 2.74
CA VAL A 254 -5.96 -20.04 1.57
C VAL A 254 -4.93 -19.76 0.48
N ILE A 255 -4.75 -18.49 0.09
CA ILE A 255 -3.80 -18.11 -0.97
C ILE A 255 -2.35 -18.44 -0.60
N SER A 256 -1.96 -18.15 0.63
CA SER A 256 -0.61 -18.37 1.13
C SER A 256 -0.27 -19.87 1.16
N ASP A 257 -1.23 -20.71 1.56
CA ASP A 257 -1.03 -22.14 1.73
C ASP A 257 -1.10 -22.95 0.43
N MET A 258 -1.54 -22.36 -0.69
CA MET A 258 -1.60 -23.09 -1.97
C MET A 258 -0.20 -23.55 -2.39
N GLU A 259 -0.02 -24.86 -2.49
CA GLU A 259 1.23 -25.48 -2.89
C GLU A 259 1.36 -25.64 -4.42
N GLY A 260 2.59 -25.86 -4.88
CA GLY A 260 2.89 -26.15 -6.28
C GLY A 260 2.73 -24.97 -7.24
N MET A 261 2.86 -25.27 -8.54
CA MET A 261 2.88 -24.24 -9.59
C MET A 261 1.58 -23.45 -9.68
N THR A 262 0.42 -24.09 -9.47
CA THR A 262 -0.87 -23.40 -9.52
C THR A 262 -1.06 -22.41 -8.38
N GLY A 263 -0.50 -22.69 -7.20
CA GLY A 263 -0.45 -21.73 -6.10
C GLY A 263 0.44 -20.53 -6.40
N GLU A 264 1.62 -20.78 -6.98
CA GLU A 264 2.53 -19.72 -7.43
C GLU A 264 1.86 -18.81 -8.48
N TRP A 265 1.25 -19.40 -9.51
CA TRP A 265 0.52 -18.67 -10.53
C TRP A 265 -0.68 -17.91 -9.94
N TYR A 266 -1.38 -18.48 -8.96
CA TYR A 266 -2.48 -17.76 -8.33
C TYR A 266 -1.99 -16.53 -7.57
N ARG A 267 -0.90 -16.63 -6.80
CA ARG A 267 -0.31 -15.49 -6.09
C ARG A 267 0.14 -14.39 -7.04
N VAL A 268 0.78 -14.76 -8.15
CA VAL A 268 1.17 -13.81 -9.21
C VAL A 268 -0.08 -13.16 -9.84
N SER A 269 -1.09 -13.95 -10.20
CA SER A 269 -2.35 -13.46 -10.76
C SER A 269 -3.08 -12.54 -9.78
N PHE A 270 -3.11 -12.89 -8.49
CA PHE A 270 -3.73 -12.09 -7.44
C PHE A 270 -3.06 -10.71 -7.36
N ILE A 271 -1.73 -10.66 -7.29
CA ILE A 271 -0.98 -9.40 -7.31
C ILE A 271 -1.23 -8.59 -8.60
N GLN A 272 -1.39 -9.26 -9.74
CA GLN A 272 -1.71 -8.59 -11.00
C GLN A 272 -3.08 -7.89 -10.99
N THR A 273 -4.03 -8.38 -10.18
CA THR A 273 -5.39 -7.84 -10.04
C THR A 273 -5.57 -6.77 -8.95
N LEU A 274 -4.55 -6.54 -8.12
CA LEU A 274 -4.47 -5.40 -7.19
C LEU A 274 -4.19 -4.11 -7.98
#